data_AF-A0A9X1FZU9-F1
#
_entry.id   AF-A0A9X1FZU9-F1
#
_cell.length_a   1.000
_cell.length_b   1.000
_cell.length_c   1.000
_cell.angle_alpha   90.00
_cell.angle_beta   90.00
_cell.angle_gamma   90.00
#
_symmetry.space_group_name_H-M   'P 1'
#
loop_
_entity.id
_entity.type
_entity.pdbx_description
1 polymer ?
#
loop_
_entity_poly.entity_id
_entity_poly.type
_entity_poly.pdbx_seq_one_letter_code
_entity_poly.pdbx_strand_id
1 'polypeptide(L)'
;MITAYEKKIEKLETDKMLLADKMSQNAQPKHTLDEIFELSMQFIASPWNIWINGNLTLKKTVLRIVFKAPLAYDKESGFRTPQPSVIFDFLENITSKCEVVPPHGLEPRTY
;
A
#
# COMPACT_ATOMS: atom_id res chain seq x y z
N MET A 1 -9.40 49.25 3.90
CA MET A 1 -9.89 47.94 4.39
C MET A 1 -10.55 47.11 3.29
N ILE A 2 -11.35 47.70 2.39
CA ILE A 2 -12.06 46.99 1.30
C ILE A 2 -11.10 46.30 0.30
N THR A 3 -10.00 46.97 -0.08
CA THR A 3 -9.04 46.47 -1.08
C THR A 3 -8.32 45.17 -0.70
N ALA A 4 -8.15 44.89 0.59
CA ALA A 4 -7.57 43.62 1.06
C ALA A 4 -8.55 42.45 0.91
N TYR A 5 -9.85 42.72 1.05
CA TYR A 5 -10.89 41.71 0.83
C TYR A 5 -11.07 41.42 -0.66
N GLU A 6 -11.05 42.44 -1.52
CA GLU A 6 -11.12 42.28 -2.98
C GLU A 6 -9.99 41.38 -3.51
N LYS A 7 -8.74 41.63 -3.10
CA LYS A 7 -7.60 40.76 -3.45
C LYS A 7 -7.76 39.33 -2.96
N LYS A 8 -8.39 39.14 -1.80
CA LYS A 8 -8.62 37.81 -1.24
C LYS A 8 -9.71 37.06 -2.00
N ILE A 9 -10.75 37.76 -2.45
CA ILE A 9 -11.81 37.21 -3.31
C ILE A 9 -11.22 36.79 -4.65
N GLU A 10 -10.45 37.67 -5.30
CA GLU A 10 -9.80 37.37 -6.58
C GLU A 10 -8.91 36.13 -6.49
N LYS A 11 -8.08 36.03 -5.43
CA LYS A 11 -7.26 34.84 -5.20
C LYS A 11 -8.11 33.58 -5.04
N LEU A 12 -9.18 33.63 -4.25
CA LEU A 12 -10.05 32.48 -4.04
C LEU A 12 -10.77 32.04 -5.32
N GLU A 13 -11.15 32.98 -6.18
CA GLU A 13 -11.73 32.68 -7.48
C GLU A 13 -10.72 31.99 -8.41
N THR A 14 -9.47 32.46 -8.43
CA THR A 14 -8.41 31.80 -9.20
C THR A 14 -8.11 30.39 -8.69
N ASP A 15 -8.04 30.21 -7.37
CA ASP A 15 -7.79 28.91 -6.74
C ASP A 15 -8.95 27.95 -7.02
N LYS A 16 -10.20 28.44 -6.98
CA LYS A 16 -11.39 27.65 -7.32
C LYS A 16 -11.36 27.19 -8.78
N MET A 17 -10.99 28.07 -9.71
CA MET A 17 -10.93 27.74 -11.13
C MET A 17 -9.84 26.70 -11.42
N LEU A 18 -8.67 26.84 -10.78
CA LEU A 18 -7.56 25.90 -10.87
C LEU A 18 -7.94 24.53 -10.28
N LEU A 19 -8.62 24.49 -9.13
CA LEU A 19 -9.11 23.25 -8.53
C LEU A 19 -10.16 22.57 -9.41
N ALA A 20 -11.08 23.34 -10.01
CA ALA A 20 -12.09 22.81 -10.93
C ALA A 20 -11.44 22.20 -12.19
N ASP A 21 -10.42 22.85 -12.75
CA ASP A 21 -9.65 22.34 -13.89
C ASP A 21 -8.84 21.08 -13.51
N LYS A 22 -8.25 21.04 -12.30
CA LYS A 22 -7.60 19.81 -11.79
C LYS A 22 -8.60 18.67 -11.60
N MET A 23 -9.82 18.95 -11.15
CA MET A 23 -10.86 17.93 -11.00
C MET A 23 -11.38 17.44 -12.35
N SER A 24 -11.47 18.30 -13.35
CA SER A 24 -11.88 17.91 -14.71
C SER A 24 -10.78 17.13 -15.44
N GLN A 25 -9.50 17.48 -15.20
CA GLN A 25 -8.35 16.79 -15.77
C GLN A 25 -7.98 15.50 -15.04
N ASN A 26 -8.31 15.38 -13.75
CA ASN A 26 -8.21 14.10 -13.07
C ASN A 26 -9.22 13.13 -13.68
N ALA A 27 -8.72 12.22 -14.51
CA ALA A 27 -9.50 11.08 -14.98
C ALA A 27 -10.15 10.41 -13.77
N GLN A 28 -11.46 10.14 -13.88
CA GLN A 28 -12.15 9.31 -12.89
C GLN A 28 -11.32 8.04 -12.68
N PRO A 29 -11.03 7.67 -11.42
CA PRO A 29 -10.22 6.49 -11.16
C PRO A 29 -10.90 5.30 -11.82
N LYS A 30 -10.15 4.53 -12.61
CA LYS A 30 -10.67 3.37 -13.35
C LYS A 30 -11.29 2.31 -12.44
N HIS A 31 -10.90 2.34 -11.17
CA HIS A 31 -11.31 1.41 -10.12
C HIS A 31 -11.67 2.20 -8.87
N THR A 32 -12.63 1.69 -8.12
CA THR A 32 -12.95 2.23 -6.80
C THR A 32 -11.80 1.93 -5.82
N LEU A 33 -11.74 2.67 -4.70
CA LEU A 33 -10.73 2.40 -3.68
C LEU A 33 -10.85 0.99 -3.11
N ASP A 34 -12.08 0.49 -2.96
CA ASP A 34 -12.34 -0.86 -2.44
C ASP A 34 -11.80 -1.94 -3.39
N GLU A 35 -12.04 -1.78 -4.71
CA GLU A 35 -11.48 -2.69 -5.72
C GLU A 35 -9.94 -2.72 -5.68
N ILE A 36 -9.31 -1.54 -5.57
CA ILE A 36 -7.85 -1.44 -5.50
C ILE A 36 -7.33 -2.10 -4.23
N PHE A 37 -8.00 -1.88 -3.10
CA PHE A 37 -7.62 -2.45 -1.82
C PHE A 37 -7.74 -3.98 -1.83
N GLU A 38 -8.85 -4.50 -2.33
CA GLU A 38 -9.09 -5.95 -2.44
C GLU A 38 -8.03 -6.61 -3.34
N LEU A 39 -7.78 -6.06 -4.53
CA LEU A 39 -6.75 -6.57 -5.45
C LEU A 39 -5.35 -6.52 -4.81
N SER A 40 -5.04 -5.45 -4.09
CA SER A 40 -3.75 -5.30 -3.40
C SER A 40 -3.59 -6.32 -2.27
N MET A 41 -4.64 -6.58 -1.49
CA MET A 41 -4.59 -7.58 -0.42
C MET A 41 -4.54 -9.01 -0.95
N GLN A 42 -5.26 -9.33 -2.02
CA GLN A 42 -5.15 -10.63 -2.69
C GLN A 42 -3.72 -10.86 -3.21
N PHE A 43 -3.08 -9.82 -3.75
CA PHE A 43 -1.68 -9.86 -4.14
C PHE A 43 -0.74 -10.13 -2.95
N ILE A 44 -0.89 -9.36 -1.85
CA ILE A 44 -0.05 -9.48 -0.66
C ILE A 44 -0.22 -10.86 0.01
N ALA A 45 -1.42 -11.45 -0.04
CA ALA A 45 -1.70 -12.77 0.49
C ALA A 45 -1.02 -13.91 -0.30
N SER A 46 -0.75 -13.72 -1.60
CA SER A 46 -0.25 -14.78 -2.48
C SER A 46 0.83 -14.33 -3.49
N PRO A 47 1.89 -13.61 -3.05
CA PRO A 47 2.91 -13.08 -3.96
C PRO A 47 3.69 -14.18 -4.68
N TRP A 48 3.83 -15.36 -4.06
CA TRP A 48 4.51 -16.52 -4.63
C TRP A 48 3.82 -17.05 -5.89
N ASN A 49 2.48 -16.97 -5.97
CA ASN A 49 1.73 -17.47 -7.11
C ASN A 49 2.08 -16.66 -8.38
N ILE A 50 2.16 -15.34 -8.24
CA ILE A 50 2.57 -14.43 -9.31
C ILE A 50 4.05 -14.59 -9.63
N TRP A 51 4.88 -14.89 -8.64
CA TRP A 51 6.29 -15.17 -8.88
C TRP A 51 6.52 -16.43 -9.74
N ILE A 52 5.73 -17.49 -9.53
CA ILE A 52 5.85 -18.73 -10.30
C ILE A 52 5.25 -18.54 -11.70
N ASN A 53 3.99 -18.12 -11.77
CA ASN A 53 3.19 -18.13 -12.99
C ASN A 53 3.28 -16.84 -13.83
N GLY A 54 3.79 -15.75 -13.26
CA GLY A 54 3.85 -14.45 -13.91
C GLY A 54 4.96 -14.33 -14.95
N ASN A 55 4.78 -13.38 -15.88
CA ASN A 55 5.83 -12.99 -16.83
C ASN A 55 6.97 -12.21 -16.14
N LEU A 56 8.08 -11.98 -16.85
CA LEU A 56 9.25 -11.29 -16.30
C LEU A 56 8.92 -9.90 -15.74
N THR A 57 8.01 -9.17 -16.37
CA THR A 57 7.58 -7.84 -15.91
C THR A 57 6.88 -7.94 -14.55
N LEU A 58 5.95 -8.88 -14.40
CA LEU A 58 5.25 -9.13 -13.14
C LEU A 58 6.23 -9.58 -12.04
N LYS A 59 7.18 -10.46 -12.36
CA LYS A 59 8.22 -10.88 -11.40
C LYS A 59 9.07 -9.70 -10.91
N LYS A 60 9.47 -8.80 -11.82
CA LYS A 60 10.18 -7.56 -11.45
C LYS A 60 9.31 -6.65 -10.58
N THR A 61 8.02 -6.53 -10.87
CA THR A 61 7.08 -5.75 -10.05
C THR A 61 6.95 -6.34 -8.65
N VAL A 62 6.83 -7.66 -8.52
CA VAL A 62 6.80 -8.34 -7.22
C VAL A 62 8.05 -8.00 -6.39
N LEU A 63 9.25 -8.09 -6.97
CA LEU A 63 10.49 -7.74 -6.27
C LEU A 63 10.51 -6.29 -5.79
N ARG A 64 9.99 -5.36 -6.60
CA ARG A 64 9.91 -3.94 -6.24
C ARG A 64 8.92 -3.66 -5.11
N ILE A 65 7.89 -4.48 -4.96
CA ILE A 65 6.90 -4.35 -3.89
C ILE A 65 7.43 -4.99 -2.60
N VAL A 66 8.09 -6.14 -2.71
CA VAL A 66 8.57 -6.91 -1.55
C VAL A 66 9.80 -6.28 -0.92
N PHE A 67 10.69 -5.67 -1.70
CA PHE A 67 11.94 -5.10 -1.19
C PHE A 67 11.92 -3.57 -1.23
N LYS A 68 12.49 -2.96 -0.19
CA LYS A 68 12.67 -1.50 -0.10
C LYS A 68 13.61 -0.94 -1.16
N ALA A 69 14.58 -1.74 -1.59
CA ALA A 69 15.57 -1.38 -2.59
C ALA A 69 15.88 -2.59 -3.50
N PRO A 70 16.42 -2.37 -4.72
CA PRO A 70 16.90 -3.46 -5.55
C PRO A 70 17.93 -4.32 -4.80
N LEU A 71 17.89 -5.64 -5.02
CA LEU A 71 18.83 -6.57 -4.43
C LEU A 71 20.24 -6.26 -4.89
N ALA A 72 21.09 -5.80 -3.97
CA ALA A 72 22.51 -5.60 -4.23
C ALA A 72 23.19 -6.97 -4.33
N TYR A 73 23.90 -7.16 -5.45
CA TYR A 73 24.72 -8.34 -5.68
C TYR A 73 26.19 -7.94 -5.63
N ASP A 74 26.95 -8.64 -4.81
CA ASP A 74 28.40 -8.55 -4.76
C ASP A 74 28.98 -9.89 -5.21
N LYS A 75 30.04 -9.87 -6.03
CA LYS A 75 30.59 -11.10 -6.60
C LYS A 75 31.32 -11.96 -5.54
N GLU A 76 31.85 -11.35 -4.50
CA GLU A 76 32.59 -12.04 -3.43
C GLU A 76 31.68 -12.46 -2.29
N SER A 77 30.73 -11.60 -1.89
CA SER A 77 29.79 -11.89 -0.79
C SER A 77 28.42 -12.44 -1.23
N GLY A 78 28.15 -12.50 -2.53
CA GLY A 78 26.84 -12.90 -3.07
C GLY A 78 25.74 -11.84 -2.89
N PHE A 79 24.49 -12.29 -2.82
CA PHE A 79 23.35 -11.40 -2.56
C PHE A 79 23.37 -10.90 -1.11
N ARG A 80 23.30 -9.58 -0.93
CA ARG A 80 23.19 -8.98 0.40
C ARG A 80 21.79 -9.24 1.00
N THR A 81 21.70 -9.17 2.33
CA THR A 81 20.42 -9.30 3.06
C THR A 81 19.41 -8.30 2.50
N PRO A 82 18.29 -8.78 1.93
CA PRO A 82 17.25 -7.89 1.43
C PRO A 82 16.59 -7.14 2.58
N GLN A 83 16.31 -5.86 2.39
CA GLN A 83 15.43 -5.13 3.31
C GLN A 83 13.98 -5.29 2.84
N PRO A 84 13.08 -5.86 3.66
CA PRO A 84 11.67 -5.92 3.32
C PRO A 84 11.10 -4.51 3.14
N SER A 85 10.02 -4.41 2.38
CA SER A 85 9.28 -3.16 2.26
C SER A 85 8.44 -2.91 3.51
N VAL A 86 8.03 -1.65 3.68
CA VAL A 86 7.21 -1.20 4.81
C VAL A 86 5.92 -2.02 4.97
N ILE A 87 5.39 -2.58 3.88
CA ILE A 87 4.21 -3.45 3.92
C ILE A 87 4.51 -4.71 4.74
N PHE A 88 5.63 -5.38 4.45
CA PHE A 88 6.01 -6.61 5.14
C PHE A 88 6.51 -6.34 6.56
N ASP A 89 7.24 -5.24 6.77
CA ASP A 89 7.60 -4.79 8.12
C ASP A 89 6.34 -4.54 8.98
N PHE A 90 5.30 -3.95 8.39
CA PHE A 90 4.02 -3.73 9.07
C PHE A 90 3.29 -5.03 9.37
N LEU A 91 3.25 -5.98 8.42
CA LEU A 91 2.64 -7.29 8.63
C LEU A 91 3.35 -8.09 9.73
N GLU A 92 4.69 -8.02 9.80
CA GLU A 92 5.46 -8.62 10.90
C GLU A 92 5.02 -8.06 12.25
N ASN A 93 4.84 -6.73 12.35
CA ASN A 93 4.38 -6.08 13.58
C ASN A 93 2.93 -6.45 13.98
N ILE A 94 2.03 -6.65 13.01
CA ILE A 94 0.65 -7.08 13.29
C ILE A 94 0.62 -8.54 13.77
N THR A 95 1.55 -9.36 13.28
CA THR A 95 1.66 -10.79 13.64
C THR A 95 2.27 -10.99 15.03
N SER A 96 1.93 -10.09 15.97
CA SER A 96 2.26 -10.18 17.39
C SER A 96 1.99 -11.59 17.94
N LYS A 97 2.71 -11.97 19.01
CA LYS A 97 2.60 -13.30 19.63
C LYS A 97 1.16 -13.56 20.09
N CYS A 98 0.35 -14.14 19.22
CA CYS A 98 -0.95 -14.69 19.56
C CYS A 98 -0.69 -15.91 20.45
N GLU A 99 -0.92 -15.76 21.75
CA GLU A 99 -0.88 -16.87 22.68
C GLU A 99 -2.22 -17.62 22.58
N VAL A 100 -2.14 -18.95 22.43
CA VAL A 100 -3.35 -19.79 22.46
C VAL A 100 -3.95 -19.71 23.85
N VAL A 101 -5.20 -19.27 23.95
CA VAL A 101 -5.91 -19.25 25.22
C VAL A 101 -6.12 -20.71 25.68
N PRO A 102 -5.84 -21.04 26.95
CA PRO A 102 -6.12 -22.38 27.47
C PRO A 102 -7.57 -22.78 27.21
N PRO A 103 -7.86 -24.06 26.90
CA PRO A 103 -9.21 -24.52 26.55
C PRO A 103 -10.25 -24.34 27.68
N HIS A 104 -9.82 -23.98 28.89
CA HIS A 104 -10.69 -23.78 30.04
C HIS A 104 -11.34 -22.40 29.97
N GLY A 105 -12.66 -22.37 29.74
CA GLY A 105 -13.46 -21.14 29.73
C GLY A 105 -13.91 -20.65 28.35
N LEU A 106 -13.52 -21.33 27.26
CA LEU A 106 -14.00 -21.04 25.91
C LEU A 106 -15.37 -21.70 25.62
N GLU A 107 -15.64 -22.85 26.23
CA GLU A 107 -16.92 -23.54 26.10
C GLU A 107 -17.61 -23.60 27.47
N PRO A 108 -18.92 -23.24 27.56
CA PRO A 108 -19.69 -23.47 28.76
C PRO A 108 -19.76 -24.96 29.02
N ARG A 109 -19.47 -25.34 30.28
CA ARG A 109 -19.49 -26.73 30.75
C ARG A 109 -20.88 -27.31 30.49
N THR A 110 -21.00 -28.18 29.48
CA THR A 110 -22.21 -28.97 29.26
C THR A 110 -22.28 -30.02 30.35
N TYR A 111 -23.25 -29.84 31.25
CA TYR A 111 -23.63 -30.82 32.28
C TYR A 111 -24.50 -31.92 31.69
#